data_AF-A0A7Y8SXU5-F1
#
_entry.id   AF-A0A7Y8SXU5-F1
#
_cell.length_a   1.000
_cell.length_b   1.000
_cell.length_c   1.000
_cell.angle_alpha   90.00
_cell.angle_beta   90.00
_cell.angle_gamma   90.00
#
_symmetry.space_group_name_H-M   'P 1'
#
loop_
_entity.id
_entity.type
_entity.pdbx_description
1 polymer ?
#
loop_
_entity_poly.entity_id
_entity_poly.type
_entity_poly.pdbx_seq_one_letter_code
_entity_poly.pdbx_strand_id
1 'polypeptide(L)'
;MAEQEKYSWLSLIATGLIVWFFAMRMMDGWQIVDVPPRHLFWTYVALIVATIVAETAIHSALAIMRKGERVIHDERDKLIEDRADRNQHVVIIAVINVIVFHMIAEAAFPGYEFVSADLTRLPALVTFLLGTLYAGHIVKLISTILSYRM
;
A
#
# COMPACT_ATOMS: atom_id res chain seq x y z
N MET A 1 13.72 -11.54 -17.08
CA MET A 1 12.65 -10.83 -16.35
C MET A 1 12.08 -9.76 -17.26
N ALA A 2 10.76 -9.79 -17.44
CA ALA A 2 10.03 -8.78 -18.20
C ALA A 2 10.22 -7.39 -17.55
N GLU A 3 10.12 -6.29 -18.31
CA GLU A 3 10.33 -4.94 -17.76
C GLU A 3 9.33 -4.63 -16.64
N GLN A 4 8.07 -5.05 -16.81
CA GLN A 4 7.03 -4.90 -15.80
C GLN A 4 7.30 -5.76 -14.54
N GLU A 5 7.89 -6.95 -14.69
CA GLU A 5 8.34 -7.76 -13.56
C GLU A 5 9.47 -7.06 -12.78
N LYS A 6 10.46 -6.49 -13.48
CA LYS A 6 11.55 -5.71 -12.86
C LYS A 6 11.01 -4.48 -12.13
N TYR A 7 10.08 -3.76 -12.76
CA TYR A 7 9.38 -2.64 -12.14
C TYR A 7 8.67 -3.07 -10.86
N SER A 8 7.90 -4.17 -10.90
CA SER A 8 7.18 -4.65 -9.72
C SER A 8 8.11 -5.04 -8.57
N TRP A 9 9.27 -5.65 -8.86
CA TRP A 9 10.27 -5.93 -7.82
C TRP A 9 10.84 -4.66 -7.18
N LEU A 10 11.25 -3.68 -7.99
CA LEU A 10 11.80 -2.42 -7.49
C LEU A 10 10.77 -1.61 -6.71
N SER A 11 9.54 -1.51 -7.23
CA SER A 11 8.44 -0.82 -6.57
C SER A 11 8.01 -1.53 -5.28
N LEU A 12 8.09 -2.88 -5.22
CA LEU A 12 7.81 -3.63 -3.99
C LEU A 12 8.83 -3.32 -2.89
N ILE A 13 10.12 -3.25 -3.23
CA ILE A 13 11.17 -2.88 -2.27
C ILE A 13 10.96 -1.43 -1.80
N ALA A 14 10.73 -0.49 -2.72
CA ALA A 14 10.49 0.90 -2.38
C ALA A 14 9.24 1.08 -1.50
N THR A 15 8.15 0.41 -1.86
CA THR A 15 6.91 0.38 -1.07
C THR A 15 7.16 -0.19 0.32
N GLY A 16 7.92 -1.28 0.42
CA GLY A 16 8.31 -1.87 1.72
C GLY A 16 9.08 -0.89 2.60
N LEU A 17 10.03 -0.13 2.03
CA LEU A 17 10.76 0.92 2.75
C LEU A 17 9.86 2.09 3.17
N ILE A 18 8.90 2.47 2.35
CA ILE A 18 7.93 3.53 2.66
C ILE A 18 6.99 3.09 3.79
N VAL A 19 6.49 1.85 3.74
CA VAL A 19 5.66 1.27 4.81
C VAL A 19 6.46 1.12 6.10
N TRP A 20 7.73 0.74 6.01
CA TRP A 20 8.63 0.70 7.16
C TRP A 20 8.82 2.08 7.79
N PHE A 21 9.09 3.11 6.97
CA PHE A 21 9.17 4.50 7.41
C PHE A 21 7.86 4.97 8.05
N PHE A 22 6.72 4.60 7.46
CA PHE A 22 5.40 4.89 8.01
C PHE A 22 5.20 4.29 9.39
N ALA A 23 5.49 2.98 9.53
CA ALA A 23 5.36 2.26 10.79
C ALA A 23 6.25 2.88 11.87
N MET A 24 7.49 3.25 11.56
CA MET A 24 8.39 3.94 12.51
C MET A 24 7.85 5.28 13.03
N ARG A 25 6.97 5.96 12.28
CA ARG A 25 6.40 7.25 12.70
C ARG A 25 5.08 7.11 13.46
N MET A 26 4.34 6.05 13.19
CA MET A 26 2.99 5.84 13.72
C MET A 26 2.93 4.81 14.84
N MET A 27 3.93 3.94 14.96
CA MET A 27 3.90 2.79 15.84
C MET A 27 5.12 2.73 16.75
N ASP A 28 4.88 2.35 18.00
CA ASP A 28 5.91 1.99 18.98
C ASP A 28 5.54 0.63 19.59
N GLY A 29 6.46 -0.33 19.57
CA GLY A 29 6.22 -1.68 20.11
C GLY A 29 4.96 -2.38 19.56
N TRP A 30 4.64 -2.23 18.27
CA TRP A 30 3.41 -2.73 17.62
C TRP A 30 2.09 -2.03 17.99
N GLN A 31 2.16 -0.95 18.77
CA GLN A 31 0.99 -0.15 19.14
C GLN A 31 0.99 1.18 18.39
N ILE A 32 -0.19 1.62 17.95
CA ILE A 32 -0.33 2.93 17.30
C ILE A 32 -0.28 4.03 18.35
N VAL A 33 0.67 4.94 18.19
CA VAL A 33 0.94 6.02 19.13
C VAL A 33 0.02 7.21 18.84
N ASP A 34 -0.45 7.84 19.91
CA ASP A 34 -1.18 9.11 19.79
C ASP A 34 -0.22 10.23 19.41
N VAL A 35 -0.36 10.70 18.17
CA VAL A 35 0.46 11.77 17.60
C VAL A 35 -0.38 13.02 17.33
N PRO A 36 0.19 14.22 17.46
CA PRO A 36 -0.55 15.46 17.24
C PRO A 36 -0.98 15.57 15.75
N PRO A 37 -2.10 16.25 15.44
CA PRO A 37 -2.62 16.37 14.07
C PRO A 37 -1.60 16.92 13.07
N ARG A 38 -0.75 17.85 13.50
CA ARG A 38 0.35 18.38 12.69
C ARG A 38 1.34 17.29 12.26
N HIS A 39 1.67 16.35 13.15
CA HIS A 39 2.57 15.24 12.83
C HIS A 39 1.92 14.24 11.87
N LEU A 40 0.62 13.95 12.03
CA LEU A 40 -0.15 13.13 11.09
C LEU A 40 -0.15 13.74 9.69
N PHE A 41 -0.46 15.03 9.59
CA PHE A 41 -0.50 15.75 8.31
C PHE A 41 0.84 15.67 7.58
N TRP A 42 1.94 15.97 8.26
CA TRP A 42 3.26 15.89 7.65
C TRP A 42 3.69 14.46 7.33
N THR A 43 3.27 13.49 8.12
CA THR A 43 3.51 12.06 7.80
C THR A 43 2.76 11.67 6.53
N TYR A 44 1.48 12.04 6.41
CA TYR A 44 0.68 11.83 5.19
C TYR A 44 1.32 12.47 3.94
N VAL A 45 1.72 13.74 4.04
CA VAL A 45 2.41 14.44 2.95
C VAL A 45 3.73 13.74 2.60
N ALA A 46 4.52 13.36 3.61
CA ALA A 46 5.79 12.65 3.40
C ALA A 46 5.59 11.32 2.68
N LEU A 47 4.54 10.56 2.99
CA LEU A 47 4.23 9.30 2.31
C LEU A 47 3.89 9.52 0.83
N ILE A 48 3.03 10.50 0.53
CA ILE A 48 2.68 10.84 -0.85
C ILE A 48 3.93 11.23 -1.64
N VAL A 49 4.73 12.15 -1.09
CA VAL A 49 5.95 12.63 -1.74
C VAL A 49 6.94 11.48 -1.94
N ALA A 50 7.17 10.65 -0.92
CA ALA A 50 8.08 9.52 -1.00
C ALA A 50 7.63 8.51 -2.06
N THR A 51 6.34 8.19 -2.14
CA THR A 51 5.80 7.29 -3.17
C THR A 51 5.96 7.88 -4.57
N ILE A 52 5.58 9.14 -4.79
CA ILE A 52 5.74 9.79 -6.11
C ILE A 52 7.21 9.79 -6.53
N VAL A 53 8.11 10.20 -5.64
CA VAL A 53 9.55 10.27 -5.92
C VAL A 53 10.10 8.88 -6.22
N ALA A 54 9.76 7.87 -5.42
CA ALA A 54 10.22 6.50 -5.62
C ALA A 54 9.76 5.93 -6.96
N GLU A 55 8.46 6.01 -7.29
CA GLU A 55 7.92 5.47 -8.54
C GLU A 55 8.47 6.21 -9.76
N THR A 56 8.59 7.54 -9.68
CA THR A 56 9.19 8.34 -10.75
C THR A 56 10.66 7.96 -10.95
N ALA A 57 11.42 7.76 -9.88
CA ALA A 57 12.81 7.36 -9.95
C ALA A 57 12.98 5.95 -10.56
N ILE A 58 12.12 5.00 -10.19
CA ILE A 58 12.14 3.64 -10.74
C ILE A 58 11.84 3.67 -12.25
N HIS A 59 10.76 4.35 -12.66
CA HIS A 59 10.42 4.50 -14.08
C HIS A 59 11.55 5.15 -14.88
N SER A 60 12.14 6.22 -14.34
CA SER A 60 13.25 6.94 -14.98
C SER A 60 14.49 6.06 -15.10
N ALA A 61 14.84 5.31 -14.05
CA ALA A 61 15.99 4.41 -14.04
C ALA A 61 15.83 3.29 -15.08
N LEU A 62 14.65 2.64 -15.13
CA LEU A 62 14.37 1.59 -16.11
C LEU A 62 14.39 2.14 -17.54
N ALA A 63 13.83 3.34 -17.78
CA ALA A 63 13.87 3.99 -19.08
C ALA A 63 15.31 4.28 -19.56
N ILE A 64 16.20 4.72 -18.66
CA ILE A 64 17.62 4.95 -18.97
C ILE A 64 18.32 3.62 -19.28
N MET A 65 18.07 2.57 -18.48
CA MET A 65 18.66 1.25 -18.69
C MET A 65 18.27 0.62 -20.02
N ARG A 66 17.09 0.98 -20.56
CA ARG A 66 16.56 0.48 -21.84
C ARG A 66 17.29 1.02 -23.06
N LYS A 67 18.13 2.06 -22.93
CA LYS A 67 18.95 2.63 -24.02
C LYS A 67 18.20 2.86 -25.35
N GLY A 68 16.90 3.15 -25.31
CA GLY A 68 16.08 3.42 -26.48
C GLY A 68 15.40 2.20 -27.14
N GLU A 69 15.54 0.98 -26.60
CA GLU A 69 14.70 -0.14 -27.03
C GLU A 69 13.22 0.18 -26.77
N ARG A 70 12.30 -0.27 -27.63
CA ARG A 70 10.86 -0.11 -27.40
C ARG A 70 10.36 -1.25 -26.53
N VAL A 71 9.62 -0.94 -25.47
CA VAL A 71 8.81 -1.96 -24.77
C VAL A 71 7.69 -2.38 -25.71
N ILE A 72 7.72 -3.65 -26.10
CA ILE A 72 6.59 -4.30 -26.74
C ILE A 72 5.72 -4.80 -25.59
N HIS A 73 4.61 -4.13 -25.38
CA HIS A 73 3.61 -4.54 -24.41
C HIS A 73 2.70 -5.57 -25.08
N ASP A 74 2.73 -6.80 -24.59
CA ASP A 74 1.92 -7.89 -25.15
C ASP A 74 0.50 -7.87 -24.57
N GLU A 75 -0.47 -8.49 -25.25
CA GLU A 75 -1.83 -8.71 -24.72
C GLU A 75 -1.77 -9.43 -23.37
N ARG A 76 -0.79 -10.33 -23.20
CA ARG A 76 -0.52 -11.00 -21.93
C ARG A 76 -0.20 -10.03 -20.80
N ASP A 77 0.62 -9.01 -21.04
CA ASP A 77 1.03 -8.05 -20.00
C ASP A 77 -0.20 -7.29 -19.47
N LYS A 78 -1.10 -6.91 -20.38
CA LYS A 78 -2.36 -6.28 -20.03
C LYS A 78 -3.25 -7.19 -19.18
N LEU A 79 -3.37 -8.48 -19.53
CA LEU A 79 -4.16 -9.44 -18.74
C LEU A 79 -3.58 -9.64 -17.33
N ILE A 80 -2.26 -9.58 -17.19
CA ILE A 80 -1.59 -9.65 -15.89
C ILE A 80 -1.92 -8.41 -15.06
N GLU A 81 -1.82 -7.22 -15.66
CA GLU A 81 -2.16 -5.96 -15.01
C GLU A 81 -3.62 -5.93 -14.55
N ASP A 82 -4.56 -6.26 -15.43
CA ASP A 82 -5.99 -6.30 -15.13
C ASP A 82 -6.30 -7.27 -13.96
N ARG A 83 -5.61 -8.42 -13.91
CA ARG A 83 -5.74 -9.39 -12.81
C ARG A 83 -5.18 -8.82 -11.51
N ALA A 84 -4.01 -8.19 -11.55
CA ALA A 84 -3.37 -7.60 -10.38
C ALA A 84 -4.22 -6.45 -9.80
N ASP A 85 -4.79 -5.61 -10.67
CA ASP A 85 -5.71 -4.53 -10.29
C ASP A 85 -6.97 -5.04 -9.64
N ARG A 86 -7.57 -6.10 -10.20
CA ARG A 86 -8.73 -6.75 -9.57
C ARG A 86 -8.40 -7.27 -8.17
N ASN A 87 -7.25 -7.92 -8.01
CA ASN A 87 -6.83 -8.44 -6.71
C ASN A 87 -6.62 -7.33 -5.67
N GLN A 88 -5.94 -6.23 -6.06
CA GLN A 88 -5.82 -5.04 -5.22
C GLN A 88 -7.20 -4.51 -4.82
N HIS A 89 -8.12 -4.36 -5.77
CA HIS A 89 -9.44 -3.80 -5.51
C HIS A 89 -10.25 -4.65 -4.53
N VAL A 90 -10.23 -5.98 -4.70
CA VAL A 90 -10.90 -6.92 -3.79
C VAL A 90 -10.33 -6.82 -2.38
N VAL A 91 -9.01 -6.75 -2.23
CA VAL A 91 -8.38 -6.62 -0.90
C VAL A 91 -8.74 -5.29 -0.25
N ILE A 92 -8.68 -4.18 -0.97
CA ILE A 92 -9.05 -2.87 -0.43
C ILE A 92 -10.51 -2.87 0.03
N ILE A 93 -11.44 -3.40 -0.78
CA ILE A 93 -12.86 -3.51 -0.39
C ILE A 93 -13.00 -4.37 0.86
N ALA A 94 -12.35 -5.54 0.91
CA ALA A 94 -12.45 -6.44 2.06
C ALA A 94 -11.96 -5.78 3.34
N VAL A 95 -10.78 -5.14 3.32
CA VAL A 95 -10.20 -4.48 4.48
C VAL A 95 -11.04 -3.28 4.92
N ILE A 96 -11.53 -2.45 3.99
CA ILE A 96 -12.45 -1.35 4.33
C ILE A 96 -13.72 -1.87 4.99
N ASN A 97 -14.30 -2.98 4.50
CA ASN A 97 -15.48 -3.57 5.14
C ASN A 97 -15.19 -4.09 6.54
N VAL A 98 -14.00 -4.66 6.79
CA VAL A 98 -13.57 -5.05 8.14
C VAL A 98 -13.47 -3.83 9.06
N ILE A 99 -12.87 -2.73 8.59
CA ILE A 99 -12.79 -1.46 9.34
C ILE A 99 -14.19 -0.91 9.67
N VAL A 100 -15.07 -0.85 8.67
CA VAL A 100 -16.45 -0.35 8.84
C VAL A 100 -17.23 -1.24 9.81
N PHE A 101 -17.13 -2.57 9.65
CA PHE A 101 -17.78 -3.51 10.56
C PHE A 101 -17.29 -3.34 12.00
N HIS A 102 -15.98 -3.19 12.20
CA HIS A 102 -15.40 -2.95 13.53
C HIS A 102 -15.98 -1.68 14.16
N MET A 103 -16.01 -0.57 13.42
CA MET A 103 -16.57 0.69 13.91
C MET A 103 -18.07 0.59 14.25
N ILE A 104 -18.86 -0.11 13.43
CA ILE A 104 -20.30 -0.32 13.68
C ILE A 104 -20.50 -1.22 14.90
N ALA A 105 -19.73 -2.31 15.01
CA ALA A 105 -19.84 -3.26 16.12
C ALA A 105 -19.49 -2.60 17.46
N GLU A 106 -18.41 -1.82 17.51
CA GLU A 106 -18.00 -1.07 18.70
C GLU A 106 -19.08 -0.06 19.15
N ALA A 107 -19.72 0.63 18.20
CA ALA A 107 -20.80 1.56 18.49
C ALA A 107 -22.12 0.86 18.90
N ALA A 108 -22.43 -0.30 18.32
CA ALA A 108 -23.68 -1.03 18.56
C ALA A 108 -23.67 -1.87 19.84
N PHE A 109 -22.50 -2.37 20.25
CA PHE A 109 -22.34 -3.28 21.38
C PHE A 109 -21.34 -2.71 22.42
N PRO A 110 -21.71 -1.62 23.13
CA PRO A 110 -20.84 -1.03 24.13
C PRO A 110 -20.55 -2.01 25.27
N GLY A 111 -19.26 -2.19 25.60
CA GLY A 111 -18.80 -3.11 26.64
C GLY A 111 -18.29 -4.47 26.16
N TYR A 112 -18.35 -4.75 24.85
CA TYR A 112 -17.66 -5.90 24.25
C TYR A 112 -16.28 -5.46 23.75
N GLU A 113 -15.20 -6.08 24.24
CA GLU A 113 -13.84 -5.81 23.77
C GLU A 113 -13.63 -6.50 22.40
N PHE A 114 -13.91 -5.76 21.33
CA PHE A 114 -13.39 -6.11 20.00
C PHE A 114 -11.90 -5.78 19.94
N VAL A 115 -11.15 -6.43 19.04
CA VAL A 115 -9.67 -6.35 18.91
C VAL A 115 -9.13 -4.93 19.16
N SER A 116 -8.02 -4.83 19.89
CA SER A 116 -7.44 -3.66 20.58
C SER A 116 -7.11 -2.38 19.79
N ALA A 117 -7.56 -2.26 18.55
CA ALA A 117 -7.43 -1.04 17.76
C ALA A 117 -8.64 -0.12 17.99
N ASP A 118 -8.48 0.85 18.89
CA ASP A 118 -9.44 1.95 19.03
C ASP A 118 -9.40 2.84 17.77
N LEU A 119 -10.30 2.55 16.82
CA LEU A 119 -10.43 3.25 15.55
C LEU A 119 -11.14 4.61 15.68
N THR A 120 -11.65 4.96 16.86
CA THR A 120 -12.24 6.28 17.11
C THR A 120 -11.17 7.37 17.20
N ARG A 121 -9.93 6.98 17.55
CA ARG A 121 -8.76 7.87 17.56
C ARG A 121 -8.29 8.16 16.13
N LEU A 122 -8.13 9.44 15.81
CA LEU A 122 -7.67 9.90 14.50
C LEU A 122 -6.35 9.25 14.04
N PRO A 123 -5.30 9.13 14.89
CA PRO A 123 -4.07 8.43 14.51
C PRO A 123 -4.29 6.98 14.09
N ALA A 124 -5.16 6.25 14.81
CA ALA A 124 -5.49 4.86 14.48
C ALA A 124 -6.22 4.77 13.15
N LEU A 125 -7.29 5.55 12.96
CA LEU A 125 -8.05 5.57 11.72
C LEU A 125 -7.17 5.88 10.51
N VAL A 126 -6.33 6.93 10.59
CA VAL A 126 -5.39 7.29 9.52
C VAL A 126 -4.39 6.16 9.27
N THR A 127 -3.90 5.50 10.32
CA THR A 127 -2.97 4.37 10.19
C THR A 127 -3.58 3.21 9.44
N PHE A 128 -4.80 2.80 9.80
CA PHE A 128 -5.49 1.71 9.13
C PHE A 128 -5.86 2.05 7.69
N LEU A 129 -6.32 3.28 7.41
CA LEU A 129 -6.67 3.68 6.05
C LEU A 129 -5.45 3.74 5.14
N LEU A 130 -4.36 4.40 5.56
CA LEU A 130 -3.13 4.46 4.77
C LEU A 130 -2.48 3.08 4.66
N GLY A 131 -2.48 2.29 5.73
CA GLY A 131 -2.05 0.90 5.73
C GLY A 131 -2.81 0.06 4.71
N THR A 132 -4.13 0.27 4.59
CA THR A 132 -4.98 -0.41 3.59
C THR A 132 -4.58 -0.07 2.17
N LEU A 133 -4.30 1.21 1.88
CA LEU A 133 -3.86 1.64 0.54
C LEU A 133 -2.53 0.99 0.17
N TYR A 134 -1.55 1.00 1.07
CA TYR A 134 -0.25 0.37 0.83
C TYR A 134 -0.34 -1.16 0.79
N ALA A 135 -1.18 -1.79 1.60
CA ALA A 135 -1.43 -3.23 1.53
C ALA A 135 -2.02 -3.61 0.17
N GLY A 136 -2.99 -2.84 -0.34
CA GLY A 136 -3.53 -3.01 -1.69
C GLY A 136 -2.45 -2.89 -2.77
N HIS A 137 -1.59 -1.88 -2.66
CA HIS A 137 -0.47 -1.69 -3.59
C HIS A 137 0.51 -2.87 -3.56
N ILE A 138 0.89 -3.35 -2.37
CA ILE A 138 1.74 -4.53 -2.19
C ILE A 138 1.09 -5.76 -2.84
N VAL A 139 -0.22 -5.97 -2.65
CA VAL A 139 -0.95 -7.09 -3.28
C VAL A 139 -0.90 -6.98 -4.80
N LYS A 140 -1.08 -5.80 -5.39
CA LYS A 140 -0.90 -5.60 -6.83
C LYS A 140 0.49 -6.04 -7.28
N LEU A 141 1.54 -5.54 -6.64
CA LEU A 141 2.93 -5.83 -7.00
C LEU A 141 3.26 -7.32 -6.88
N ILE A 142 2.84 -7.96 -5.78
CA ILE A 142 3.03 -9.40 -5.57
C ILE A 142 2.25 -10.20 -6.62
N SER A 143 0.99 -9.83 -6.89
CA SER A 143 0.15 -10.48 -7.90
C SER A 143 0.77 -10.41 -9.30
N THR A 144 1.34 -9.27 -9.67
CA THR A 144 2.08 -9.10 -10.93
C THR A 144 3.29 -10.03 -10.98
N ILE A 145 4.14 -10.03 -9.94
CA ILE A 145 5.34 -10.88 -9.87
C ILE A 145 4.98 -12.37 -9.97
N LEU A 146 3.98 -12.83 -9.22
CA LEU A 146 3.54 -14.22 -9.24
C LEU A 146 3.01 -14.63 -10.62
N SER A 147 2.29 -13.73 -11.30
CA SER A 147 1.73 -13.99 -12.64
C SER A 147 2.80 -14.05 -13.75
N TYR A 148 3.97 -13.45 -13.55
CA TYR A 148 5.11 -13.62 -14.48
C TYR A 148 5.92 -14.90 -14.23
N ARG A 149 5.80 -15.50 -13.04
CA ARG A 149 6.54 -16.70 -12.63
C ARG A 149 5.80 -18.01 -12.90
N MET A 150 4.47 -17.94 -13.03
CA MET A 150 3.61 -19.05 -13.47
C MET A 150 3.50 -19.07 -14.99
#